data_AF-A0AAV7CEY8-F1
#
_entry.id   AF-A0AAV7CEY8-F1
#
_cell.length_a   1.000
_cell.length_b   1.000
_cell.length_c   1.000
_cell.angle_alpha   90.00
_cell.angle_beta   90.00
_cell.angle_gamma   90.00
#
_symmetry.space_group_name_H-M   'P 1'
#
loop_
_entity.id
_entity.type
_entity.pdbx_description
1 polymer ?
#
loop_
_entity_poly.entity_id
_entity_poly.type
_entity_poly.pdbx_seq_one_letter_code
_entity_poly.pdbx_strand_id
1 'polypeptide(L)'
;MEYPTGAKWGNHISRRANRYIVHSDSHNPMIDSLEDFKSQLEGFKPDLLVIGGLQMMDSFPFKQGQRESRLKALQETILSMDQKIGCHFEMASFVEQDLMRDLLEYVIPYSDSLGMNEQELPNLLSLIKGGNITVLSDPYPRVASILDQMRELYKLLRSQEPKMGQRPLTRLHVHTLAFQAMMVTKGSMWKNTMSATAKASLTANRHVCGSARIDTRKAKLIMDESFSVSREVGSQRIPFKESRPVSCWEEETYEICLAPVLVCTEVFQTAGGGDNISAAGLVLQI
;
A
#
# COMPACT_ATOMS: atom_id res chain seq x y z
N MET A 1 18.50 -5.88 6.99
CA MET A 1 18.74 -6.54 8.30
C MET A 1 17.40 -6.89 8.91
N GLU A 2 17.10 -8.17 9.09
CA GLU A 2 15.88 -8.65 9.77
C GLU A 2 16.15 -8.78 11.28
N TYR A 3 15.14 -8.51 12.11
CA TYR A 3 15.22 -8.70 13.55
C TYR A 3 13.87 -9.18 14.11
N PRO A 4 13.86 -10.20 15.00
CA PRO A 4 12.62 -10.76 15.52
C PRO A 4 12.02 -9.91 16.66
N THR A 5 10.76 -10.19 16.99
CA THR A 5 10.13 -9.69 18.22
C THR A 5 10.93 -10.12 19.45
N GLY A 6 11.18 -9.20 20.38
CA GLY A 6 11.91 -9.50 21.61
C GLY A 6 13.44 -9.55 21.48
N ALA A 7 13.99 -9.33 20.28
CA ALA A 7 15.44 -9.19 20.10
C ALA A 7 15.99 -8.07 21.01
N LYS A 8 17.12 -8.33 21.68
CA LYS A 8 17.75 -7.38 22.60
C LYS A 8 19.11 -6.91 22.07
N TRP A 9 19.36 -5.61 22.16
CA TRP A 9 20.68 -5.02 21.93
C TRP A 9 20.94 -3.95 23.00
N GLY A 10 21.79 -4.29 23.99
CA GLY A 10 21.94 -3.47 25.19
C GLY A 10 20.60 -3.28 25.90
N ASN A 11 20.17 -2.03 26.06
CA ASN A 11 18.90 -1.65 26.69
C ASN A 11 17.72 -1.59 25.71
N HIS A 12 17.94 -1.87 24.43
CA HIS A 12 16.89 -1.83 23.40
C HIS A 12 16.26 -3.21 23.22
N ILE A 13 14.93 -3.26 23.12
CA ILE A 13 14.15 -4.47 22.89
C ILE A 13 13.20 -4.22 21.72
N SER A 14 13.22 -5.09 20.71
CA SER A 14 12.30 -4.99 19.59
C SER A 14 10.87 -5.35 20.00
N ARG A 15 9.89 -4.50 19.68
CA ARG A 15 8.46 -4.73 19.96
C ARG A 15 7.76 -5.59 18.90
N ARG A 16 8.33 -5.72 17.70
CA ARG A 16 7.80 -6.52 16.59
C ARG A 16 8.92 -7.07 15.72
N ALA A 17 8.69 -8.17 15.04
CA ALA A 17 9.57 -8.61 13.97
C ALA A 17 9.48 -7.62 12.81
N ASN A 18 10.62 -7.14 12.34
CA ASN A 18 10.69 -6.17 11.24
C ASN A 18 12.10 -6.19 10.63
N ARG A 19 12.30 -5.34 9.63
CA ARG A 19 13.58 -5.12 8.96
C ARG A 19 13.99 -3.66 8.96
N TYR A 20 15.31 -3.45 8.95
CA TYR A 20 15.96 -2.20 8.58
C TYR A 20 16.65 -2.38 7.24
N ILE A 21 16.39 -1.46 6.30
CA ILE A 21 16.87 -1.54 4.92
C ILE A 21 18.01 -0.53 4.76
N VAL A 22 19.13 -1.01 4.20
CA VAL A 22 20.24 -0.19 3.73
C VAL A 22 20.53 -0.64 2.31
N HIS A 23 20.70 0.30 1.40
CA HIS A 23 21.12 0.01 0.04
C HIS A 23 22.35 0.85 -0.32
N SER A 24 23.17 0.30 -1.23
CA SER A 24 24.26 1.01 -1.90
C SER A 24 24.07 0.73 -3.38
N ASP A 25 23.15 1.48 -3.97
CA ASP A 25 22.62 1.22 -5.30
C ASP A 25 22.63 2.53 -6.08
N SER A 26 23.24 2.52 -7.26
CA SER A 26 23.31 3.66 -8.16
C SER A 26 22.29 3.62 -9.29
N HIS A 27 21.62 2.50 -9.51
CA HIS A 27 20.75 2.26 -10.66
C HIS A 27 19.27 2.37 -10.31
N ASN A 28 18.84 1.74 -9.20
CA ASN A 28 17.44 1.78 -8.78
C ASN A 28 16.93 3.20 -8.41
N PRO A 29 17.71 4.06 -7.73
CA PRO A 29 17.31 5.45 -7.50
C PRO A 29 17.16 6.23 -8.82
N MET A 30 17.97 5.88 -9.82
CA MET A 30 17.90 6.48 -11.14
C MET A 30 16.78 5.88 -12.00
N ILE A 31 16.14 4.78 -11.60
CA ILE A 31 15.17 4.04 -12.41
C ILE A 31 15.76 3.71 -13.79
N ASP A 32 17.03 3.26 -13.84
CA ASP A 32 17.79 3.12 -15.11
C ASP A 32 17.12 2.20 -16.13
N SER A 33 16.28 1.26 -15.69
CA SER A 33 15.56 0.33 -16.56
C SER A 33 14.29 0.93 -17.18
N LEU A 34 13.96 2.20 -16.95
CA LEU A 34 12.69 2.80 -17.38
C LEU A 34 12.55 2.81 -18.91
N GLU A 35 13.61 3.18 -19.62
CA GLU A 35 13.63 3.25 -21.08
C GLU A 35 13.42 1.87 -21.70
N ASP A 36 14.13 0.85 -21.17
CA ASP A 36 13.97 -0.53 -21.60
C ASP A 36 12.56 -1.03 -21.28
N PHE A 37 12.04 -0.75 -20.07
CA PHE A 37 10.68 -1.09 -19.68
C PHE A 37 9.65 -0.48 -20.63
N LYS A 38 9.77 0.81 -20.93
CA LYS A 38 8.91 1.53 -21.88
C LYS A 38 8.94 0.89 -23.27
N SER A 39 10.12 0.49 -23.76
CA SER A 39 10.25 -0.17 -25.07
C SER A 39 9.48 -1.49 -25.16
N GLN A 40 9.29 -2.19 -24.04
CA GLN A 40 8.58 -3.47 -24.00
C GLN A 40 7.07 -3.31 -23.84
N LEU A 41 6.58 -2.16 -23.36
CA LEU A 41 5.15 -1.96 -23.07
C LEU A 41 4.26 -2.12 -24.31
N GLU A 42 4.68 -1.59 -25.45
CA GLU A 42 3.90 -1.66 -26.71
C GLU A 42 3.71 -3.10 -27.19
N GLY A 43 4.76 -3.92 -27.08
CA GLY A 43 4.72 -5.34 -27.43
C GLY A 43 4.00 -6.21 -26.40
N PHE A 44 4.19 -5.92 -25.12
CA PHE A 44 3.64 -6.71 -24.01
C PHE A 44 2.13 -6.51 -23.82
N LYS A 45 1.61 -5.30 -24.07
CA LYS A 45 0.19 -4.93 -23.92
C LYS A 45 -0.39 -5.35 -22.55
N PRO A 46 0.11 -4.75 -21.45
CA PRO A 46 -0.30 -5.14 -20.11
C PRO A 46 -1.78 -4.86 -19.84
N ASP A 47 -2.43 -5.74 -19.09
CA ASP A 47 -3.77 -5.48 -18.52
C ASP A 47 -3.71 -4.51 -17.31
N LEU A 48 -2.54 -4.41 -16.67
CA LEU A 48 -2.28 -3.54 -15.52
C LEU A 48 -0.81 -3.09 -15.51
N LEU A 49 -0.60 -1.80 -15.25
CA LEU A 49 0.70 -1.24 -14.90
C LEU A 49 0.87 -1.21 -13.38
N VAL A 50 2.00 -1.69 -12.88
CA VAL A 50 2.37 -1.64 -11.46
C VAL A 50 3.68 -0.88 -11.31
N ILE A 51 3.68 0.14 -10.47
CA ILE A 51 4.81 1.00 -10.17
C ILE A 51 5.12 0.88 -8.68
N GLY A 52 6.39 0.71 -8.35
CA GLY A 52 6.88 0.67 -6.98
C GLY A 52 8.38 0.93 -6.96
N GLY A 53 9.00 0.85 -5.78
CA GLY A 53 10.46 0.99 -5.67
C GLY A 53 10.96 2.44 -5.66
N LEU A 54 10.09 3.44 -5.76
CA LEU A 54 10.49 4.85 -5.79
C LEU A 54 11.07 5.35 -4.47
N GLN A 55 10.88 4.62 -3.36
CA GLN A 55 11.58 4.90 -2.09
C GLN A 55 13.09 4.76 -2.19
N MET A 56 13.60 4.06 -3.22
CA MET A 56 15.05 4.00 -3.48
C MET A 56 15.62 5.38 -3.85
N MET A 57 14.78 6.34 -4.24
CA MET A 57 15.19 7.72 -4.50
C MET A 57 15.43 8.52 -3.22
N ASP A 58 15.00 8.05 -2.04
CA ASP A 58 15.22 8.74 -0.78
C ASP A 58 16.72 8.83 -0.46
N SER A 59 17.15 10.02 -0.04
CA SER A 59 18.51 10.33 0.40
C SER A 59 19.59 10.02 -0.65
N PHE A 60 19.20 9.79 -1.91
CA PHE A 60 20.13 9.58 -3.00
C PHE A 60 20.70 10.93 -3.47
N PRO A 61 22.03 11.06 -3.69
CA PRO A 61 22.68 12.32 -4.00
C PRO A 61 22.48 12.72 -5.48
N PHE A 62 21.25 13.01 -5.86
CA PHE A 62 20.91 13.49 -7.20
C PHE A 62 21.59 14.82 -7.49
N LYS A 63 22.00 14.99 -8.75
CA LYS A 63 22.30 16.32 -9.28
C LYS A 63 21.00 17.12 -9.37
N GLN A 64 21.10 18.45 -9.32
CA GLN A 64 19.95 19.33 -9.44
C GLN A 64 19.11 19.00 -10.70
N GLY A 65 17.80 18.83 -10.53
CA GLY A 65 16.86 18.46 -11.60
C GLY A 65 16.88 17.00 -12.05
N GLN A 66 17.84 16.18 -11.59
CA GLN A 66 17.98 14.80 -12.04
C GLN A 66 16.80 13.92 -11.55
N ARG A 67 16.43 14.01 -10.27
CA ARG A 67 15.29 13.29 -9.70
C ARG A 67 13.99 13.63 -10.43
N GLU A 68 13.73 14.93 -10.57
CA GLU A 68 12.56 15.46 -11.29
C GLU A 68 12.53 14.94 -12.74
N SER A 69 13.66 14.95 -13.45
CA SER A 69 13.72 14.44 -14.83
C SER A 69 13.35 12.96 -14.94
N ARG A 70 13.76 12.12 -13.97
CA ARG A 70 13.40 10.70 -13.93
C ARG A 70 11.92 10.49 -13.63
N LEU A 71 11.37 11.24 -12.68
CA LEU A 71 9.95 11.18 -12.34
C LEU A 71 9.05 11.68 -13.49
N LYS A 72 9.48 12.70 -14.23
CA LYS A 72 8.80 13.14 -15.46
C LYS A 72 8.86 12.09 -16.57
N ALA A 73 10.00 11.44 -16.78
CA ALA A 73 10.09 10.34 -17.75
C ALA A 73 9.15 9.17 -17.38
N LEU A 74 9.02 8.87 -16.07
CA LEU A 74 8.06 7.87 -15.59
C LEU A 74 6.61 8.32 -15.84
N GLN A 75 6.28 9.57 -15.53
CA GLN A 75 4.98 10.16 -15.81
C GLN A 75 4.63 10.07 -17.31
N GLU A 76 5.55 10.44 -18.19
CA GLU A 76 5.38 10.32 -19.64
C GLU A 76 5.14 8.88 -20.09
N THR A 77 5.78 7.92 -19.43
CA THR A 77 5.56 6.49 -19.68
C THR A 77 4.13 6.09 -19.32
N ILE A 78 3.63 6.50 -18.13
CA ILE A 78 2.24 6.26 -17.72
C ILE A 78 1.25 6.92 -18.70
N LEU A 79 1.55 8.15 -19.13
CA LEU A 79 0.71 8.93 -20.05
C LEU A 79 0.67 8.34 -21.47
N SER A 80 1.70 7.60 -21.88
CA SER A 80 1.73 6.94 -23.18
C SER A 80 0.83 5.71 -23.27
N MET A 81 0.31 5.22 -22.14
CA MET A 81 -0.57 4.05 -22.09
C MET A 81 -2.05 4.41 -22.25
N ASP A 82 -2.84 3.47 -22.78
CA ASP A 82 -4.31 3.59 -22.81
C ASP A 82 -4.85 3.80 -21.38
N GLN A 83 -5.76 4.77 -21.21
CA GLN A 83 -6.42 5.03 -19.93
C GLN A 83 -7.29 3.86 -19.44
N LYS A 84 -7.61 2.89 -20.30
CA LYS A 84 -8.28 1.64 -19.92
C LYS A 84 -7.39 0.66 -19.16
N ILE A 85 -6.06 0.76 -19.32
CA ILE A 85 -5.11 -0.09 -18.59
C ILE A 85 -4.92 0.52 -17.21
N GLY A 86 -5.25 -0.20 -16.14
CA GLY A 86 -5.12 0.32 -14.78
C GLY A 86 -3.68 0.63 -14.41
N CYS A 87 -3.48 1.56 -13.47
CA CYS A 87 -2.18 1.97 -12.95
C CYS A 87 -2.20 1.91 -11.41
N HIS A 88 -1.43 0.97 -10.86
CA HIS A 88 -1.24 0.82 -9.43
C HIS A 88 0.11 1.35 -8.99
N PHE A 89 0.13 2.23 -7.99
CA PHE A 89 1.33 2.65 -7.31
C PHE A 89 1.42 2.03 -5.90
N GLU A 90 2.41 1.18 -5.70
CA GLU A 90 2.78 0.65 -4.39
C GLU A 90 3.69 1.66 -3.70
N MET A 91 3.16 2.29 -2.64
CA MET A 91 3.92 3.14 -1.76
C MET A 91 4.81 2.30 -0.84
N ALA A 92 5.88 2.92 -0.37
CA ALA A 92 6.79 2.33 0.59
C ALA A 92 7.25 3.39 1.60
N SER A 93 8.22 3.05 2.43
CA SER A 93 8.73 3.96 3.46
C SER A 93 9.45 5.15 2.83
N PHE A 94 8.76 6.29 2.76
CA PHE A 94 9.33 7.57 2.34
C PHE A 94 9.68 8.45 3.55
N VAL A 95 10.92 8.93 3.61
CA VAL A 95 11.40 9.82 4.68
C VAL A 95 11.60 11.26 4.22
N GLU A 96 11.90 11.48 2.94
CA GLU A 96 12.08 12.84 2.42
C GLU A 96 10.76 13.48 2.02
N GLN A 97 10.48 14.66 2.59
CA GLN A 97 9.29 15.44 2.23
C GLN A 97 9.31 15.87 0.76
N ASP A 98 10.49 16.22 0.23
CA ASP A 98 10.61 16.68 -1.15
C ASP A 98 10.32 15.56 -2.14
N LEU A 99 10.78 14.32 -1.88
CA LEU A 99 10.40 13.18 -2.73
C LEU A 99 8.90 12.94 -2.69
N MET A 100 8.28 12.98 -1.50
CA MET A 100 6.82 12.81 -1.41
C MET A 100 6.04 13.91 -2.12
N ARG A 101 6.54 15.15 -2.15
CA ARG A 101 5.98 16.24 -2.96
C ARG A 101 6.11 15.94 -4.44
N ASP A 102 7.27 15.47 -4.89
CA ASP A 102 7.48 15.08 -6.28
C ASP A 102 6.55 13.92 -6.67
N LEU A 103 6.31 12.94 -5.80
CA LEU A 103 5.37 11.83 -6.05
C LEU A 103 3.91 12.30 -6.14
N LEU A 104 3.53 13.28 -5.30
CA LEU A 104 2.22 13.95 -5.38
C LEU A 104 2.03 14.73 -6.68
N GLU A 105 3.12 15.14 -7.34
CA GLU A 105 3.07 15.84 -8.61
C GLU A 105 3.13 14.89 -9.81
N TYR A 106 4.03 13.91 -9.80
CA TYR A 106 4.40 13.14 -10.99
C TYR A 106 3.82 11.72 -11.05
N VAL A 107 3.40 11.12 -9.93
CA VAL A 107 3.04 9.69 -9.88
C VAL A 107 1.63 9.45 -9.36
N ILE A 108 1.32 9.94 -8.15
CA ILE A 108 0.05 9.68 -7.47
C ILE A 108 -1.16 10.15 -8.31
N PRO A 109 -1.18 11.35 -8.92
CA PRO A 109 -2.31 11.79 -9.74
C PRO A 109 -2.52 10.99 -11.03
N TYR A 110 -1.54 10.18 -11.42
CA TYR A 110 -1.57 9.35 -12.64
C TYR A 110 -1.78 7.87 -12.31
N SER A 111 -2.13 7.55 -11.06
CA SER A 111 -2.40 6.20 -10.58
C SER A 111 -3.86 6.09 -10.15
N ASP A 112 -4.59 5.12 -10.71
CA ASP A 112 -5.97 4.82 -10.33
C ASP A 112 -6.07 3.89 -9.11
N SER A 113 -4.95 3.28 -8.69
CA SER A 113 -4.84 2.55 -7.43
C SER A 113 -3.60 2.90 -6.62
N LEU A 114 -3.74 2.96 -5.30
CA LEU A 114 -2.61 3.03 -4.36
C LEU A 114 -2.60 1.82 -3.41
N GLY A 115 -1.41 1.30 -3.12
CA GLY A 115 -1.14 0.32 -2.07
C GLY A 115 -0.17 0.92 -1.04
N MET A 116 -0.43 0.71 0.26
CA MET A 116 0.37 1.33 1.34
C MET A 116 0.14 0.66 2.70
N ASN A 117 1.04 0.87 3.66
CA ASN A 117 0.85 0.37 5.04
C ASN A 117 0.32 1.43 6.02
N GLU A 118 0.30 1.09 7.32
CA GLU A 118 -0.15 1.99 8.40
C GLU A 118 0.75 3.20 8.69
N GLN A 119 1.95 3.25 8.12
CA GLN A 119 2.91 4.35 8.22
C GLN A 119 2.73 5.32 7.04
N GLU A 120 2.60 4.79 5.82
CA GLU A 120 2.51 5.62 4.62
C GLU A 120 1.17 6.37 4.51
N LEU A 121 0.04 5.73 4.87
CA LEU A 121 -1.28 6.36 4.83
C LEU A 121 -1.35 7.68 5.61
N PRO A 122 -1.03 7.73 6.93
CA PRO A 122 -1.07 8.98 7.67
C PRO A 122 -0.02 9.99 7.19
N ASN A 123 1.13 9.54 6.67
CA ASN A 123 2.17 10.43 6.15
C ASN A 123 1.72 11.15 4.87
N LEU A 124 1.14 10.42 3.93
CA LEU A 124 0.55 11.00 2.72
C LEU A 124 -0.57 11.99 3.08
N LEU A 125 -1.46 11.59 3.98
CA LEU A 125 -2.57 12.44 4.42
C LEU A 125 -2.09 13.72 5.13
N SER A 126 -1.08 13.61 6.00
CA SER A 126 -0.44 14.75 6.67
C SER A 126 0.13 15.72 5.63
N LEU A 127 0.88 15.21 4.65
CA LEU A 127 1.53 16.04 3.64
C LEU A 127 0.53 16.79 2.75
N ILE A 128 -0.54 16.13 2.29
CA ILE A 128 -1.61 16.76 1.50
C ILE A 128 -2.28 17.90 2.29
N LYS A 129 -2.36 17.76 3.62
CA LYS A 129 -2.91 18.77 4.52
C LYS A 129 -1.93 19.87 4.92
N GLY A 130 -0.71 19.87 4.37
CA GLY A 130 0.33 20.84 4.71
C GLY A 130 1.07 20.55 6.02
N GLY A 131 0.91 19.36 6.58
CA GLY A 131 1.67 18.87 7.73
C GLY A 131 3.03 18.26 7.36
N ASN A 132 3.75 17.76 8.37
CA ASN A 132 5.04 17.11 8.22
C ASN A 132 4.90 15.57 8.18
N ILE A 133 5.86 14.91 7.54
CA ILE A 133 6.02 13.44 7.58
C ILE A 133 6.51 13.01 8.97
N THR A 134 5.92 11.96 9.53
CA THR A 134 6.32 11.37 10.81
C THR A 134 6.80 9.93 10.59
N VAL A 135 8.01 9.61 11.06
CA VAL A 135 8.62 8.27 10.91
C VAL A 135 8.06 7.28 11.96
N LEU A 136 7.38 7.78 12.98
CA LEU A 136 6.77 6.97 14.04
C LEU A 136 5.30 6.68 13.73
N SER A 137 4.98 5.40 13.53
CA SER A 137 3.59 4.92 13.42
C SER A 137 3.23 4.05 14.62
N ASP A 138 1.93 3.97 14.92
CA ASP A 138 1.41 2.92 15.80
C ASP A 138 1.51 1.57 15.06
N PRO A 139 2.23 0.57 15.57
CA PRO A 139 2.33 -0.74 14.93
C PRO A 139 1.02 -1.54 14.98
N TYR A 140 0.04 -1.12 15.79
CA TYR A 140 -1.27 -1.77 15.93
C TYR A 140 -2.40 -0.73 15.81
N PRO A 141 -2.56 -0.09 14.64
CA PRO A 141 -3.54 0.97 14.47
C PRO A 141 -4.95 0.43 14.65
N ARG A 142 -5.83 1.23 15.26
CA ARG A 142 -7.26 0.90 15.31
C ARG A 142 -7.84 0.89 13.90
N VAL A 143 -8.63 -0.14 13.58
CA VAL A 143 -9.34 -0.27 12.29
C VAL A 143 -10.09 1.01 11.93
N ALA A 144 -10.88 1.54 12.87
CA ALA A 144 -11.63 2.78 12.72
C ALA A 144 -10.75 3.95 12.24
N SER A 145 -9.55 4.11 12.81
CA SER A 145 -8.63 5.17 12.44
C SER A 145 -8.13 5.03 11.00
N ILE A 146 -7.78 3.81 10.58
CA ILE A 146 -7.33 3.54 9.21
C ILE A 146 -8.47 3.78 8.22
N LEU A 147 -9.68 3.30 8.51
CA LEU A 147 -10.83 3.50 7.64
C LEU A 147 -11.17 5.00 7.49
N ASP A 148 -11.16 5.77 8.57
CA ASP A 148 -11.39 7.23 8.50
C ASP A 148 -10.31 7.94 7.66
N GLN A 149 -9.04 7.56 7.82
CA GLN A 149 -7.94 8.10 7.02
C GLN A 149 -8.04 7.72 5.54
N MET A 150 -8.45 6.48 5.21
CA MET A 150 -8.70 6.05 3.84
C MET A 150 -9.79 6.88 3.18
N ARG A 151 -10.92 7.09 3.88
CA ARG A 151 -12.03 7.92 3.38
C ARG A 151 -11.58 9.35 3.12
N GLU A 152 -10.81 9.91 4.05
CA GLU A 152 -10.32 11.28 3.93
C GLU A 152 -9.33 11.44 2.79
N LEU A 153 -8.36 10.53 2.65
CA LEU A 153 -7.41 10.52 1.55
C LEU A 153 -8.13 10.40 0.20
N TYR A 154 -9.06 9.44 0.11
CA TYR A 154 -9.88 9.24 -1.08
C TYR A 154 -10.64 10.51 -1.46
N LYS A 155 -11.28 11.18 -0.48
CA LYS A 155 -12.00 12.44 -0.71
C LYS A 155 -11.06 13.55 -1.19
N LEU A 156 -9.87 13.69 -0.58
CA LEU A 156 -8.91 14.74 -0.94
C LEU A 156 -8.37 14.55 -2.35
N LEU A 157 -7.93 13.33 -2.69
CA LEU A 157 -7.40 13.01 -4.02
C LEU A 157 -8.46 13.08 -5.12
N ARG A 158 -9.74 12.95 -4.77
CA ARG A 158 -10.88 13.10 -5.70
C ARG A 158 -11.57 14.47 -5.64
N SER A 159 -11.11 15.39 -4.82
CA SER A 159 -11.77 16.69 -4.61
C SER A 159 -11.63 17.65 -5.79
N GLN A 160 -10.66 17.39 -6.67
CA GLN A 160 -10.38 18.19 -7.86
C GLN A 160 -10.70 17.38 -9.11
N GLU A 161 -11.22 18.07 -10.13
CA GLU A 161 -11.38 17.47 -11.46
C GLU A 161 -10.01 17.04 -11.99
N PRO A 162 -9.87 15.79 -12.48
CA PRO A 162 -8.61 15.32 -13.06
C PRO A 162 -8.16 16.23 -14.19
N LYS A 163 -6.92 16.70 -14.14
CA LYS A 163 -6.28 17.38 -15.27
C LYS A 163 -6.05 16.39 -16.41
N MET A 164 -5.75 16.91 -17.60
CA MET A 164 -5.44 16.07 -18.77
C MET A 164 -4.40 14.99 -18.43
N GLY A 165 -4.75 13.73 -18.66
CA GLY A 165 -3.88 12.58 -18.40
C GLY A 165 -3.92 12.04 -16.96
N GLN A 166 -4.40 12.81 -15.98
CA GLN A 166 -4.59 12.32 -14.61
C GLN A 166 -5.72 11.29 -14.55
N ARG A 167 -5.65 10.44 -13.52
CA ARG A 167 -6.55 9.33 -13.32
C ARG A 167 -7.26 9.49 -11.97
N PRO A 168 -8.59 9.36 -11.91
CA PRO A 168 -9.27 9.39 -10.63
C PRO A 168 -8.86 8.18 -9.79
N LEU A 169 -8.56 8.40 -8.51
CA LEU A 169 -8.32 7.32 -7.57
C LEU A 169 -9.58 6.45 -7.45
N THR A 170 -9.48 5.17 -7.77
CA THR A 170 -10.59 4.22 -7.73
C THR A 170 -10.34 3.01 -6.84
N ARG A 171 -9.11 2.84 -6.33
CA ARG A 171 -8.78 1.74 -5.41
C ARG A 171 -7.71 2.15 -4.40
N LEU A 172 -8.00 1.93 -3.12
CA LEU A 172 -7.03 2.01 -2.04
C LEU A 172 -6.89 0.62 -1.39
N HIS A 173 -5.66 0.16 -1.21
CA HIS A 173 -5.37 -1.04 -0.43
C HIS A 173 -4.41 -0.67 0.69
N VAL A 174 -4.90 -0.70 1.92
CA VAL A 174 -4.09 -0.52 3.12
C VAL A 174 -3.80 -1.87 3.75
N HIS A 175 -2.52 -2.23 3.81
CA HIS A 175 -2.05 -3.46 4.40
C HIS A 175 -1.43 -3.17 5.77
N THR A 176 -1.97 -3.79 6.82
CA THR A 176 -1.42 -3.67 8.18
C THR A 176 -1.00 -5.04 8.69
N LEU A 177 -0.30 -5.08 9.82
CA LEU A 177 0.03 -6.33 10.50
C LEU A 177 -1.24 -7.13 10.88
N ALA A 178 -2.29 -6.46 11.35
CA ALA A 178 -3.46 -7.12 11.94
C ALA A 178 -4.59 -7.38 10.93
N PHE A 179 -4.69 -6.57 9.88
CA PHE A 179 -5.76 -6.65 8.89
C PHE A 179 -5.36 -6.06 7.54
N GLN A 180 -6.12 -6.45 6.52
CA GLN A 180 -6.11 -5.88 5.19
C GLN A 180 -7.40 -5.11 4.97
N ALA A 181 -7.32 -3.89 4.44
CA ALA A 181 -8.49 -3.10 4.06
C ALA A 181 -8.37 -2.66 2.59
N MET A 182 -9.41 -2.95 1.81
CA MET A 182 -9.53 -2.49 0.43
C MET A 182 -10.77 -1.62 0.28
N MET A 183 -10.61 -0.46 -0.34
CA MET A 183 -11.70 0.44 -0.74
C MET A 183 -11.69 0.54 -2.26
N VAL A 184 -12.84 0.28 -2.89
CA VAL A 184 -12.99 0.23 -4.34
C VAL A 184 -14.20 1.05 -4.79
N THR A 185 -13.99 1.99 -5.70
CA THR A 185 -15.06 2.80 -6.30
C THR A 185 -16.05 1.92 -7.05
N LYS A 186 -17.35 2.12 -6.82
CA LYS A 186 -18.43 1.42 -7.53
C LYS A 186 -18.33 1.67 -9.04
N GLY A 187 -18.46 0.60 -9.84
CA GLY A 187 -18.39 0.67 -11.29
C GLY A 187 -16.99 0.91 -11.87
N SER A 188 -15.94 0.94 -11.03
CA SER A 188 -14.56 0.94 -11.51
C SER A 188 -14.16 -0.42 -12.10
N MET A 189 -12.95 -0.50 -12.69
CA MET A 189 -12.45 -1.72 -13.31
C MET A 189 -12.15 -2.85 -12.32
N TRP A 190 -11.97 -2.52 -11.03
CA TRP A 190 -11.52 -3.44 -10.00
C TRP A 190 -12.65 -4.38 -9.56
N LYS A 191 -12.45 -5.69 -9.73
CA LYS A 191 -13.46 -6.72 -9.41
C LYS A 191 -13.10 -7.51 -8.16
N ASN A 192 -14.01 -8.37 -7.70
CA ASN A 192 -13.79 -9.39 -6.67
C ASN A 192 -13.13 -8.88 -5.35
N THR A 193 -13.49 -7.70 -4.87
CA THR A 193 -12.86 -7.04 -3.71
C THR A 193 -12.75 -7.94 -2.49
N MET A 194 -13.81 -8.68 -2.16
CA MET A 194 -13.83 -9.63 -1.04
C MET A 194 -12.74 -10.69 -1.17
N SER A 195 -12.65 -11.33 -2.34
CA SER A 195 -11.65 -12.39 -2.62
C SER A 195 -10.24 -11.81 -2.66
N ALA A 196 -10.06 -10.62 -3.23
CA ALA A 196 -8.78 -9.91 -3.25
C ALA A 196 -8.29 -9.60 -1.83
N THR A 197 -9.17 -9.12 -0.96
CA THR A 197 -8.85 -8.80 0.44
C THR A 197 -8.49 -10.08 1.23
N ALA A 198 -9.22 -11.17 1.00
CA ALA A 198 -8.89 -12.48 1.57
C ALA A 198 -7.50 -12.96 1.13
N LYS A 199 -7.23 -12.94 -0.18
CA LYS A 199 -5.96 -13.44 -0.74
C LYS A 199 -4.77 -12.61 -0.28
N ALA A 200 -4.92 -11.29 -0.20
CA ALA A 200 -3.94 -10.39 0.40
C ALA A 200 -3.61 -10.79 1.85
N SER A 201 -4.65 -11.02 2.68
CA SER A 201 -4.47 -11.43 4.08
C SER A 201 -3.76 -12.78 4.23
N LEU A 202 -4.17 -13.79 3.46
CA LEU A 202 -3.57 -15.11 3.51
C LEU A 202 -2.12 -15.10 2.99
N THR A 203 -1.81 -14.23 2.03
CA THR A 203 -0.46 -14.06 1.49
C THR A 203 0.46 -13.40 2.50
N ALA A 204 -0.05 -12.45 3.30
CA ALA A 204 0.72 -11.86 4.41
C ALA A 204 1.27 -12.95 5.34
N ASN A 205 0.44 -13.91 5.76
CA ASN A 205 0.88 -15.03 6.58
C ASN A 205 1.95 -15.89 5.87
N ARG A 206 1.62 -16.36 4.66
CA ARG A 206 2.46 -17.30 3.90
C ARG A 206 3.83 -16.73 3.59
N HIS A 207 3.90 -15.46 3.20
CA HIS A 207 5.16 -14.77 2.95
C HIS A 207 6.00 -14.64 4.21
N VAL A 208 5.38 -14.17 5.30
CA VAL A 208 6.08 -13.91 6.56
C VAL A 208 6.53 -15.19 7.24
N CYS A 209 5.72 -16.25 7.18
CA CYS A 209 6.07 -17.59 7.68
C CYS A 209 6.97 -18.39 6.72
N GLY A 210 7.24 -17.91 5.51
CA GLY A 210 8.03 -18.63 4.51
C GLY A 210 7.41 -19.97 4.09
N SER A 211 6.07 -20.06 4.03
CA SER A 211 5.35 -21.32 3.81
C SER A 211 4.36 -21.26 2.63
N ALA A 212 4.27 -22.36 1.88
CA ALA A 212 3.31 -22.48 0.77
C ALA A 212 1.85 -22.59 1.26
N ARG A 213 1.64 -23.01 2.50
CA ARG A 213 0.32 -23.16 3.15
C ARG A 213 0.36 -22.53 4.53
N ILE A 214 -0.81 -22.14 5.03
CA ILE A 214 -0.94 -21.60 6.38
C ILE A 214 -0.85 -22.75 7.38
N ASP A 215 0.12 -22.68 8.28
CA ASP A 215 0.18 -23.53 9.48
C ASP A 215 -0.52 -22.80 10.62
N THR A 216 -1.70 -23.29 11.01
CA THR A 216 -2.51 -22.66 12.06
C THR A 216 -1.83 -22.65 13.43
N ARG A 217 -0.85 -23.55 13.67
CA ARG A 217 -0.05 -23.57 14.90
C ARG A 217 0.93 -22.39 14.97
N LYS A 218 1.27 -21.82 13.81
CA LYS A 218 2.18 -20.67 13.66
C LYS A 218 1.43 -19.38 13.32
N ALA A 219 0.13 -19.36 13.55
CA ALA A 219 -0.75 -18.25 13.21
C ALA A 219 -1.48 -17.75 14.46
N LYS A 220 -1.64 -16.42 14.55
CA LYS A 220 -2.40 -15.77 15.62
C LYS A 220 -3.28 -14.65 15.07
N LEU A 221 -4.54 -14.62 15.47
CA LEU A 221 -5.39 -13.45 15.31
C LEU A 221 -5.05 -12.44 16.43
N ILE A 222 -4.80 -11.21 16.04
CA ILE A 222 -4.48 -10.10 16.96
C ILE A 222 -5.51 -8.97 16.89
N MET A 223 -6.63 -9.21 16.21
CA MET A 223 -7.79 -8.34 16.21
C MET A 223 -8.79 -8.78 17.28
N ASP A 224 -9.55 -7.81 17.79
CA ASP A 224 -10.72 -8.08 18.63
C ASP A 224 -11.84 -8.78 17.82
N GLU A 225 -12.81 -9.39 18.51
CA GLU A 225 -13.95 -10.09 17.90
C GLU A 225 -14.88 -9.18 17.07
N SER A 226 -14.72 -7.85 17.19
CA SER A 226 -15.43 -6.86 16.38
C SER A 226 -14.63 -5.58 16.26
N PHE A 227 -14.94 -4.78 15.23
CA PHE A 227 -14.32 -3.47 15.02
C PHE A 227 -15.37 -2.40 14.70
N SER A 228 -15.07 -1.14 15.03
CA SER A 228 -15.87 0.00 14.59
C SER A 228 -15.47 0.44 13.18
N VAL A 229 -16.44 0.84 12.36
CA VAL A 229 -16.18 1.31 10.98
C VAL A 229 -15.65 2.74 10.91
N SER A 230 -15.80 3.51 12.00
CA SER A 230 -15.31 4.89 12.17
C SER A 230 -15.06 5.20 13.65
N ARG A 231 -14.27 6.25 13.92
CA ARG A 231 -14.03 6.79 15.26
C ARG A 231 -15.19 7.64 15.78
N GLU A 232 -16.16 7.98 14.93
CA GLU A 232 -17.32 8.77 15.32
C GLU A 232 -18.14 8.09 16.43
N VAL A 233 -18.70 8.92 17.32
CA VAL A 233 -19.53 8.43 18.44
C VAL A 233 -20.79 7.78 17.87
N GLY A 234 -21.07 6.54 18.30
CA GLY A 234 -22.19 5.76 17.80
C GLY A 234 -21.92 5.04 16.48
N SER A 235 -20.67 5.04 15.99
CA SER A 235 -20.29 4.31 14.78
C SER A 235 -20.64 2.82 14.87
N GLN A 236 -21.12 2.27 13.74
CA GLN A 236 -21.45 0.86 13.60
C GLN A 236 -20.25 -0.02 13.96
N ARG A 237 -20.51 -1.08 14.73
CA ARG A 237 -19.57 -2.17 14.98
C ARG A 237 -19.90 -3.37 14.12
N ILE A 238 -18.88 -3.95 13.50
CA ILE A 238 -19.00 -5.17 12.70
C ILE A 238 -18.32 -6.32 13.48
N PRO A 239 -19.07 -7.37 13.87
CA PRO A 239 -18.48 -8.57 14.45
C PRO A 239 -17.82 -9.42 13.37
N PHE A 240 -16.68 -10.02 13.70
CA PHE A 240 -16.09 -11.05 12.87
C PHE A 240 -16.91 -12.33 12.96
N LYS A 241 -17.07 -12.99 11.81
CA LYS A 241 -17.73 -14.30 11.70
C LYS A 241 -16.71 -15.27 11.13
N GLU A 242 -16.37 -16.31 11.88
CA GLU A 242 -15.37 -17.30 11.45
C GLU A 242 -15.73 -17.95 10.10
N SER A 243 -17.02 -18.19 9.86
CA SER A 243 -17.54 -18.74 8.60
C SER A 243 -17.53 -17.76 7.43
N ARG A 244 -17.32 -16.46 7.68
CA ARG A 244 -17.19 -15.41 6.67
C ARG A 244 -16.26 -14.31 7.18
N PRO A 245 -14.93 -14.57 7.19
CA PRO A 245 -13.97 -13.72 7.91
C PRO A 245 -13.71 -12.38 7.22
N VAL A 246 -14.08 -12.24 5.94
CA VAL A 246 -14.05 -10.96 5.24
C VAL A 246 -15.37 -10.22 5.45
N SER A 247 -15.27 -9.03 6.00
CA SER A 247 -16.40 -8.12 6.19
C SER A 247 -16.39 -7.08 5.09
N CYS A 248 -17.40 -7.11 4.22
CA CYS A 248 -17.61 -6.10 3.19
C CYS A 248 -18.90 -5.33 3.45
N TRP A 249 -18.88 -4.03 3.18
CA TRP A 249 -20.04 -3.15 3.21
C TRP A 249 -19.91 -2.08 2.14
N GLU A 250 -21.04 -1.50 1.78
CA GLU A 250 -21.10 -0.42 0.81
C GLU A 250 -21.28 0.93 1.50
N GLU A 251 -20.62 1.93 0.94
CA GLU A 251 -20.88 3.35 1.18
C GLU A 251 -21.34 3.97 -0.16
N GLU A 252 -21.67 5.26 -0.17
CA GLU A 252 -22.34 5.88 -1.33
C GLU A 252 -21.61 5.63 -2.66
N THR A 253 -20.29 5.83 -2.69
CA THR A 253 -19.49 5.79 -3.94
C THR A 253 -18.51 4.62 -4.03
N TYR A 254 -18.35 3.82 -2.98
CA TYR A 254 -17.38 2.73 -2.92
C TYR A 254 -17.85 1.56 -2.05
N GLU A 255 -17.24 0.39 -2.28
CA GLU A 255 -17.27 -0.78 -1.40
C GLU A 255 -16.00 -0.79 -0.55
N ILE A 256 -16.13 -1.16 0.73
CA ILE A 256 -14.99 -1.46 1.59
C ILE A 256 -15.06 -2.93 1.98
N CYS A 257 -13.93 -3.64 1.85
CA CYS A 257 -13.74 -4.97 2.38
C CYS A 257 -12.57 -4.99 3.36
N LEU A 258 -12.75 -5.68 4.48
CA LEU A 258 -11.73 -5.88 5.51
C LEU A 258 -11.56 -7.36 5.80
N ALA A 259 -10.32 -7.85 5.81
CA ALA A 259 -9.99 -9.20 6.23
C ALA A 259 -8.97 -9.19 7.39
N PRO A 260 -9.21 -9.94 8.47
CA PRO A 260 -8.21 -10.12 9.52
C PRO A 260 -7.01 -10.89 8.98
N VAL A 261 -5.81 -10.58 9.46
CA VAL A 261 -4.57 -11.29 9.13
C VAL A 261 -4.33 -12.39 10.18
N LEU A 262 -4.06 -13.59 9.69
CA LEU A 262 -3.47 -14.66 10.49
C LEU A 262 -1.98 -14.34 10.69
N VAL A 263 -1.63 -13.62 11.74
CA VAL A 263 -0.26 -13.13 11.95
C VAL A 263 0.68 -14.28 12.23
N CYS A 264 1.80 -14.33 11.51
CA CYS A 264 2.82 -15.35 11.71
C CYS A 264 3.49 -15.18 13.08
N THR A 265 3.55 -16.24 13.89
CA THR A 265 4.22 -16.23 15.20
C THR A 265 5.70 -16.64 15.11
N GLU A 266 6.08 -17.37 14.05
CA GLU A 266 7.45 -17.79 13.76
C GLU A 266 7.92 -17.14 12.45
N VAL A 267 8.35 -15.90 12.55
CA VAL A 267 8.71 -15.08 11.38
C VAL A 267 9.97 -15.59 10.70
N PHE A 268 9.84 -15.89 9.41
CA PHE A 268 10.96 -16.24 8.52
C PHE A 268 11.56 -14.98 7.87
N GLN A 269 10.72 -14.13 7.28
CA GLN A 269 11.15 -12.89 6.62
C GLN A 269 10.04 -11.82 6.65
N THR A 270 10.39 -10.54 6.63
CA THR A 270 9.39 -9.44 6.52
C THR A 270 9.63 -8.54 5.32
N ALA A 271 10.86 -8.52 4.79
CA ALA A 271 11.19 -7.84 3.54
C ALA A 271 10.28 -8.31 2.38
N GLY A 272 9.80 -7.35 1.58
CA GLY A 272 8.86 -7.62 0.47
C GLY A 272 7.44 -8.00 0.88
N GLY A 273 7.09 -7.92 2.16
CA GLY A 273 5.75 -8.28 2.65
C GLY A 273 4.63 -7.49 1.99
N GLY A 274 4.73 -6.15 1.98
CA GLY A 274 3.76 -5.26 1.32
C GLY A 274 3.60 -5.58 -0.16
N ASP A 275 4.70 -5.65 -0.89
CA ASP A 275 4.72 -5.95 -2.34
C ASP A 275 3.98 -7.25 -2.67
N ASN A 276 4.25 -8.33 -1.91
CA ASN A 276 3.59 -9.63 -2.12
C ASN A 276 2.09 -9.58 -1.77
N ILE A 277 1.71 -8.82 -0.74
CA ILE A 277 0.33 -8.63 -0.31
C ILE A 277 -0.47 -7.86 -1.36
N SER A 278 0.07 -6.74 -1.86
CA SER A 278 -0.55 -5.92 -2.89
C SER A 278 -0.69 -6.69 -4.21
N ALA A 279 0.36 -7.36 -4.68
CA ALA A 279 0.32 -8.19 -5.88
C ALA A 279 -0.71 -9.32 -5.77
N ALA A 280 -0.80 -9.97 -4.61
CA ALA A 280 -1.79 -11.02 -4.36
C ALA A 280 -3.23 -10.52 -4.35
N GLY A 281 -3.46 -9.26 -3.96
CA GLY A 281 -4.75 -8.58 -4.12
C GLY A 281 -5.06 -8.30 -5.58
N LEU A 282 -4.15 -7.60 -6.28
CA LEU A 282 -4.32 -7.13 -7.66
C LEU A 282 -4.70 -8.24 -8.63
N VAL A 283 -4.08 -9.42 -8.53
CA VAL A 283 -4.34 -10.55 -9.46
C VAL A 283 -5.79 -11.06 -9.43
N LEU A 284 -6.58 -10.73 -8.41
CA LEU A 284 -8.00 -11.08 -8.36
C LEU A 284 -8.92 -9.95 -8.85
N GLN A 285 -8.36 -8.76 -9.09
CA GLN A 285 -9.12 -7.55 -9.41
C GLN A 285 -8.95 -7.09 -10.86
N ILE A 286 -8.01 -7.70 -11.59
CA ILE A 286 -7.80 -7.54 -13.03
C ILE A 286 -8.55 -8.62 -13.81
#